data_AF-A0A7L4TRH8-F1
#
_entry.id   AF-A0A7L4TRH8-F1
#
_cell.length_a   1.000
_cell.length_b   1.000
_cell.length_c   1.000
_cell.angle_alpha   90.00
_cell.angle_beta   90.00
_cell.angle_gamma   90.00
#
_symmetry.space_group_name_H-M   'P 1'
#
loop_
_entity.id
_entity.type
_entity.pdbx_description
1 polymer ?
#
loop_
_entity_poly.entity_id
_entity_poly.type
_entity_poly.pdbx_seq_one_letter_code
_entity_poly.pdbx_strand_id
1 'polypeptide(L)'
;MDINEVLKQIITALNQVFPNWNVHLYLTHEWKIDHDLSIKPLVYGMDNHNRLAEHAYLKGELQIERNENQLNVFAPLRGKQAVYGVIELEADTDIVLHTHDLEFINVLADTGGNALENAELYQQSRNL
;
A
#
# COMPACT_ATOMS: atom_id res chain seq x y z
N MET A 1 6.73 6.94 17.12
CA MET A 1 6.77 6.19 15.86
C MET A 1 6.43 7.18 14.77
N ASP A 2 7.25 7.31 13.74
CA ASP A 2 7.06 8.28 12.66
C ASP A 2 6.39 7.59 11.47
N ILE A 3 5.36 8.23 10.89
CA ILE A 3 4.65 7.74 9.72
C ILE A 3 5.62 7.54 8.53
N ASN A 4 6.54 8.48 8.32
CA ASN A 4 7.54 8.39 7.24
C ASN A 4 8.43 7.17 7.39
N GLU A 5 8.86 6.87 8.61
CA GLU A 5 9.71 5.72 8.90
C GLU A 5 8.98 4.42 8.57
N VAL A 6 7.70 4.32 8.95
CA VAL A 6 6.86 3.15 8.64
C VAL A 6 6.71 2.97 7.13
N LEU A 7 6.32 4.02 6.40
CA LEU A 7 6.15 3.96 4.94
C LEU A 7 7.46 3.57 4.23
N LYS A 8 8.59 4.13 4.68
CA LYS A 8 9.92 3.80 4.14
C LYS A 8 10.30 2.34 4.38
N GLN A 9 9.99 1.79 5.56
CA GLN A 9 10.26 0.39 5.87
C GLN A 9 9.44 -0.56 4.99
N ILE A 10 8.15 -0.24 4.75
CA ILE A 10 7.28 -1.02 3.85
C ILE A 10 7.89 -1.06 2.44
N ILE A 11 8.20 0.11 1.86
CA ILE A 11 8.79 0.19 0.52
C ILE A 11 10.14 -0.54 0.46
N THR A 12 10.98 -0.37 1.48
CA THR A 12 12.29 -1.04 1.54
C THR A 12 12.14 -2.55 1.55
N ALA A 13 11.24 -3.10 2.36
CA ALA A 13 10.99 -4.54 2.43
C ALA A 13 10.44 -5.09 1.11
N LEU A 14 9.51 -4.38 0.47
CA LEU A 14 8.98 -4.76 -0.84
C LEU A 14 10.07 -4.75 -1.92
N ASN A 15 10.90 -3.72 -1.99
CA ASN A 15 11.99 -3.64 -2.97
C ASN A 15 13.09 -4.69 -2.73
N GLN A 16 13.28 -5.16 -1.50
CA GLN A 16 14.21 -6.23 -1.20
C GLN A 16 13.72 -7.60 -1.70
N VAL A 17 12.42 -7.86 -1.58
CA VAL A 17 11.81 -9.15 -1.97
C VAL A 17 11.43 -9.16 -3.45
N PHE A 18 10.97 -8.02 -3.98
CA PHE A 18 10.48 -7.84 -5.34
C PHE A 18 11.28 -6.74 -6.08
N PRO A 19 12.59 -6.91 -6.31
CA PRO A 19 13.48 -5.87 -6.83
C PRO A 19 13.16 -5.41 -8.27
N ASN A 20 12.41 -6.21 -9.01
CA ASN A 20 12.01 -5.92 -10.40
C ASN A 20 10.58 -5.40 -10.51
N TRP A 21 9.93 -5.12 -9.38
CA TRP A 21 8.57 -4.59 -9.35
C TRP A 21 8.61 -3.10 -9.00
N ASN A 22 7.74 -2.32 -9.62
CA ASN A 22 7.53 -0.94 -9.22
C ASN A 22 6.57 -0.91 -8.04
N VAL A 23 6.93 -0.18 -6.99
CA VAL A 23 6.11 -0.06 -5.78
C VAL A 23 5.56 1.36 -5.68
N HIS A 24 4.24 1.46 -5.55
CA HIS A 24 3.53 2.70 -5.30
C HIS A 24 2.68 2.58 -4.04
N LEU A 25 2.54 3.68 -3.31
CA LEU A 25 1.68 3.77 -2.14
C LEU A 25 0.58 4.80 -2.39
N TYR A 26 -0.66 4.36 -2.32
CA TYR A 26 -1.82 5.24 -2.34
C TYR A 26 -2.31 5.50 -0.92
N LEU A 27 -2.33 6.74 -0.47
CA LEU A 27 -2.71 7.09 0.91
C LEU A 27 -3.94 7.98 0.95
N THR A 28 -4.76 7.82 1.99
CA THR A 28 -5.98 8.61 2.20
C THR A 28 -5.76 9.90 2.97
N HIS A 29 -4.67 9.97 3.73
CA HIS A 29 -4.33 11.11 4.55
C HIS A 29 -3.20 11.90 3.89
N GLU A 30 -3.31 13.23 3.92
CA GLU A 30 -2.23 14.15 3.53
C GLU A 30 -1.19 14.23 4.65
N TRP A 31 -0.47 13.14 4.89
CA TRP A 31 0.69 13.19 5.77
C TRP A 31 1.80 14.01 5.11
N LYS A 32 2.59 14.73 5.92
CA LYS A 32 3.81 15.36 5.42
C LYS A 32 4.84 14.27 5.16
N ILE A 33 4.96 13.89 3.90
CA ILE A 33 5.78 12.77 3.50
C ILE A 33 7.03 13.25 2.79
N ASP A 34 8.15 12.58 3.04
CA ASP A 34 9.39 12.79 2.31
C ASP A 34 9.18 12.60 0.80
N HIS A 35 9.72 13.53 0.01
CA HIS A 35 9.58 13.55 -1.46
C HIS A 35 10.20 12.34 -2.17
N ASP A 36 11.04 11.56 -1.48
CA ASP A 36 11.76 10.41 -2.03
C ASP A 36 10.90 9.13 -2.11
N LEU A 37 9.67 9.16 -1.59
CA LEU A 37 8.76 8.02 -1.62
C LEU A 37 7.74 8.16 -2.77
N SER A 38 7.52 7.08 -3.53
CA SER A 38 6.53 7.02 -4.61
C SER A 38 5.09 6.93 -4.08
N ILE A 39 4.64 8.01 -3.45
CA ILE A 39 3.31 8.13 -2.84
C ILE A 39 2.40 8.96 -3.71
N LYS A 40 1.19 8.42 -3.92
CA LYS A 40 0.11 9.04 -4.69
C LYS A 40 -1.08 9.25 -3.75
N PRO A 41 -1.86 10.34 -3.89
CA PRO A 41 -3.12 10.44 -3.18
C PRO A 41 -4.07 9.33 -3.66
N LEU A 42 -4.78 8.68 -2.75
CA LEU A 42 -5.84 7.75 -3.12
C LEU A 42 -7.07 8.54 -3.57
N VAL A 43 -7.40 8.46 -4.85
CA VAL A 43 -8.61 9.07 -5.42
C VAL A 43 -9.73 8.02 -5.45
N TYR A 44 -10.93 8.39 -5.00
CA TYR A 44 -12.13 7.56 -4.98
C TYR A 44 -13.33 8.35 -5.51
N GLY A 45 -14.34 7.66 -6.04
CA GLY A 45 -15.52 8.30 -6.66
C GLY A 45 -15.46 8.45 -8.19
N MET A 46 -16.30 9.32 -8.76
CA MET A 46 -16.57 9.36 -10.22
C MET A 46 -15.35 9.67 -11.10
N ASP A 47 -14.35 10.36 -10.56
CA ASP A 47 -13.13 10.73 -11.28
C ASP A 47 -11.98 9.71 -11.07
N ASN A 48 -12.25 8.58 -10.40
CA ASN A 48 -11.24 7.56 -10.13
C ASN A 48 -10.98 6.66 -11.35
N HIS A 49 -9.74 6.69 -11.83
CA HIS A 49 -9.27 5.80 -12.90
C HIS A 49 -8.70 4.47 -12.40
N ASN A 50 -8.38 4.33 -11.10
CA ASN A 50 -7.87 3.10 -10.49
C ASN A 50 -8.93 2.43 -9.60
N ARG A 51 -9.89 1.77 -10.26
CA ARG A 51 -11.02 1.10 -9.58
C ARG A 51 -10.58 -0.03 -8.66
N LEU A 52 -9.43 -0.64 -8.91
CA LEU A 52 -8.92 -1.75 -8.12
C LEU A 52 -8.24 -1.30 -6.84
N ALA A 53 -7.49 -0.19 -6.89
CA ALA A 53 -7.00 0.46 -5.66
C ALA A 53 -8.17 0.90 -4.78
N GLU A 54 -9.22 1.48 -5.36
CA GLU A 54 -10.45 1.83 -4.61
C GLU A 54 -11.14 0.58 -4.06
N HIS A 55 -11.24 -0.51 -4.82
CA HIS A 55 -11.84 -1.74 -4.33
C HIS A 55 -11.04 -2.34 -3.15
N ALA A 56 -9.71 -2.39 -3.28
CA ALA A 56 -8.82 -2.84 -2.23
C ALA A 56 -8.99 -2.00 -0.96
N TYR A 57 -9.06 -0.68 -1.12
CA TYR A 57 -9.28 0.25 -0.03
C TYR A 57 -10.65 0.05 0.66
N LEU A 58 -11.74 0.06 -0.11
CA LEU A 58 -13.09 0.01 0.43
C LEU A 58 -13.47 -1.35 1.03
N LYS A 59 -12.94 -2.44 0.47
CA LYS A 59 -13.21 -3.80 0.97
C LYS A 59 -12.17 -4.32 1.93
N GLY A 60 -10.97 -3.73 1.94
CA GLY A 60 -9.84 -4.28 2.67
C GLY A 60 -9.46 -5.65 2.12
N GLU A 61 -9.58 -5.87 0.82
CA GLU A 61 -9.28 -7.15 0.16
C GLU A 61 -8.20 -6.98 -0.91
N LEU A 62 -7.26 -7.92 -0.99
CA LEU A 62 -6.23 -7.91 -2.02
C LEU A 62 -6.87 -8.04 -3.41
N GLN A 63 -6.46 -7.18 -4.34
CA GLN A 63 -6.90 -7.23 -5.74
C GLN A 63 -5.72 -7.53 -6.65
N ILE A 64 -5.98 -8.27 -7.73
CA ILE A 64 -4.97 -8.61 -8.73
C ILE A 64 -5.55 -8.31 -10.10
N GLU A 65 -4.77 -7.65 -10.93
CA GLU A 65 -5.08 -7.47 -12.35
C GLU A 65 -3.92 -7.93 -13.19
N ARG A 66 -4.22 -8.67 -14.25
CA ARG A 66 -3.27 -9.01 -15.28
C ARG A 66 -3.86 -8.62 -16.61
N ASN A 67 -3.20 -7.70 -17.29
CA ASN A 67 -3.50 -7.33 -18.67
C ASN A 67 -2.35 -7.79 -19.61
N GLU A 68 -2.45 -7.44 -20.89
CA GLU A 68 -1.49 -7.88 -21.92
C GLU A 68 -0.05 -7.40 -21.67
N ASN A 69 0.14 -6.32 -20.90
CA ASN A 69 1.45 -5.69 -20.71
C ASN A 69 1.90 -5.68 -19.25
N GLN A 70 0.99 -5.83 -18.29
CA GLN A 70 1.27 -5.58 -16.88
C GLN A 70 0.52 -6.52 -15.94
N LEU A 71 1.17 -6.87 -14.85
CA LEU A 71 0.60 -7.48 -13.65
C LEU A 71 0.60 -6.44 -12.54
N ASN A 72 -0.56 -6.20 -11.93
CA ASN A 72 -0.73 -5.31 -10.80
C ASN A 72 -1.29 -6.08 -9.60
N VAL A 73 -0.72 -5.84 -8.42
CA VAL A 73 -1.23 -6.35 -7.14
C VAL A 73 -1.52 -5.16 -6.23
N PHE A 74 -2.76 -5.09 -5.73
CA PHE A 74 -3.22 -4.05 -4.82
C PHE A 74 -3.46 -4.64 -3.44
N ALA A 75 -2.67 -4.24 -2.46
CA ALA A 75 -2.74 -4.73 -1.10
C ALA A 75 -3.13 -3.62 -0.12
N PRO A 76 -4.24 -3.75 0.61
CA PRO A 76 -4.70 -2.71 1.53
C PRO A 76 -3.84 -2.66 2.80
N LEU A 77 -3.49 -1.45 3.23
CA LEU A 77 -2.82 -1.18 4.51
C LEU A 77 -3.86 -1.16 5.63
N ARG A 78 -4.31 -2.34 6.07
CA ARG A 78 -5.33 -2.50 7.12
C ARG A 78 -4.75 -2.25 8.51
N GLY A 79 -5.25 -1.23 9.20
CA GLY A 79 -5.16 -1.11 10.66
C GLY A 79 -6.34 -1.80 11.34
N LYS A 80 -6.47 -1.64 12.66
CA LYS A 80 -7.57 -2.24 13.43
C LYS A 80 -8.89 -1.54 13.18
N GLN A 81 -8.87 -0.22 12.95
CA GLN A 81 -10.07 0.61 12.85
C GLN A 81 -10.38 1.03 11.40
N ALA A 82 -9.37 1.10 10.54
CA ALA A 82 -9.52 1.59 9.18
C ALA A 82 -8.47 1.01 8.23
N VAL A 83 -8.70 1.19 6.93
CA VAL A 83 -7.65 1.06 5.90
C VAL A 83 -6.97 2.42 5.75
N TYR A 84 -5.64 2.45 5.81
CA TYR A 84 -4.85 3.68 5.77
C TYR A 84 -4.30 4.02 4.38
N GLY A 85 -4.41 3.07 3.45
CA GLY A 85 -3.95 3.21 2.08
C GLY A 85 -3.90 1.87 1.35
N VAL A 86 -3.27 1.87 0.18
CA VAL A 86 -3.11 0.70 -0.69
C VAL A 86 -1.69 0.69 -1.24
N ILE A 87 -1.00 -0.44 -1.11
CA ILE A 87 0.21 -0.73 -1.85
C ILE A 87 -0.20 -1.20 -3.25
N GLU A 88 0.37 -0.60 -4.29
CA GLU A 88 0.35 -1.13 -5.64
C GLU A 88 1.75 -1.66 -5.97
N LEU A 89 1.83 -2.93 -6.34
CA LEU A 89 3.02 -3.48 -6.98
C LEU A 89 2.72 -3.73 -8.45
N GLU A 90 3.60 -3.26 -9.32
CA GLU A 90 3.50 -3.42 -10.77
C GLU A 90 4.69 -4.24 -11.31
N ALA A 91 4.40 -5.19 -12.17
CA ALA A 91 5.35 -6.11 -12.78
C ALA A 91 5.06 -6.34 -14.26
N ASP A 92 6.05 -6.82 -15.00
CA ASP A 92 5.86 -7.33 -16.35
C ASP A 92 4.93 -8.55 -16.37
N THR A 93 4.16 -8.70 -17.44
CA THR A 93 3.11 -9.75 -17.55
C THR A 93 3.68 -11.18 -17.59
N ASP A 94 4.97 -11.37 -17.84
CA ASP A 94 5.61 -12.69 -17.87
C ASP A 94 6.00 -13.21 -16.47
N ILE A 95 5.96 -12.34 -15.45
CA ILE A 95 6.23 -12.74 -14.06
C ILE A 95 5.16 -13.72 -13.57
N VAL A 96 5.62 -14.82 -12.96
CA VAL A 96 4.78 -15.79 -12.28
C VAL A 96 4.57 -15.32 -10.85
N LEU A 97 3.31 -15.13 -10.46
CA LEU A 97 2.92 -14.75 -9.12
C LEU A 97 2.54 -16.00 -8.32
N HIS A 98 3.33 -16.34 -7.30
CA HIS A 98 3.05 -17.48 -6.45
C HIS A 98 2.16 -17.11 -5.27
N THR A 99 1.49 -18.11 -4.69
CA THR A 99 0.65 -17.91 -3.50
C THR A 99 1.45 -17.35 -2.32
N HIS A 100 2.72 -17.74 -2.15
CA HIS A 100 3.57 -17.21 -1.08
C HIS A 100 3.95 -15.74 -1.29
N ASP A 101 4.04 -15.26 -2.53
CA ASP A 101 4.27 -13.85 -2.82
C ASP A 101 3.07 -13.02 -2.35
N LEU A 102 1.86 -13.47 -2.70
CA LEU A 102 0.61 -12.85 -2.27
C LEU A 102 0.46 -12.85 -0.75
N GLU A 103 0.78 -13.97 -0.10
CA GLU A 103 0.74 -14.08 1.36
C GLU A 103 1.72 -13.12 2.02
N PHE A 104 2.96 -13.06 1.52
CA PHE A 104 3.97 -12.12 2.02
C PHE A 104 3.51 -10.67 1.85
N ILE A 105 3.04 -10.29 0.66
CA ILE A 105 2.55 -8.94 0.36
C ILE A 105 1.41 -8.58 1.33
N ASN A 106 0.45 -9.49 1.53
CA ASN A 106 -0.69 -9.26 2.42
C ASN A 106 -0.26 -9.11 3.88
N VAL A 107 0.63 -9.98 4.39
CA VAL A 107 1.14 -9.90 5.76
C VAL A 107 1.93 -8.61 5.99
N LEU A 108 2.76 -8.21 5.02
CA LEU A 108 3.52 -6.97 5.11
C LEU A 108 2.60 -5.75 5.09
N ALA A 109 1.57 -5.75 4.23
CA ALA A 109 0.57 -4.69 4.16
C ALA A 109 -0.22 -4.55 5.47
N ASP A 110 -0.65 -5.66 6.07
CA ASP A 110 -1.34 -5.66 7.37
C ASP A 110 -0.43 -5.18 8.50
N THR A 111 0.83 -5.59 8.49
CA THR A 111 1.81 -5.13 9.48
C THR A 111 2.04 -3.62 9.34
N GLY A 112 2.17 -3.15 8.10
CA GLY A 112 2.30 -1.74 7.76
C GLY A 112 1.08 -0.91 8.19
N GLY A 113 -0.14 -1.37 7.87
CA GLY A 113 -1.38 -0.70 8.25
C GLY A 113 -1.55 -0.55 9.77
N ASN A 114 -1.25 -1.61 10.53
CA ASN A 114 -1.24 -1.54 11.99
C ASN A 114 -0.17 -0.56 12.52
N ALA A 115 1.01 -0.50 11.91
CA ALA A 115 2.06 0.44 12.30
C ALA A 115 1.67 1.89 11.99
N LEU A 116 1.02 2.14 10.86
CA LEU A 116 0.49 3.46 10.49
C LEU A 116 -0.59 3.93 11.48
N GLU A 117 -1.56 3.07 11.82
CA GLU A 117 -2.57 3.37 12.83
C GLU A 117 -1.93 3.72 14.17
N ASN A 118 -0.96 2.92 14.64
CA ASN A 118 -0.28 3.17 15.91
C ASN A 118 0.52 4.48 15.87
N ALA A 119 1.16 4.81 14.74
CA ALA A 119 1.89 6.06 14.56
C ALA A 119 0.95 7.27 14.58
N GLU A 120 -0.20 7.17 13.93
CA GLU A 120 -1.21 8.24 13.92
C GLU A 120 -1.81 8.47 15.32
N LEU A 121 -2.24 7.40 16.01
CA LEU A 121 -2.75 7.48 17.39
C LEU A 121 -1.73 8.10 18.34
N TYR A 122 -0.44 7.75 18.17
CA TYR A 122 0.65 8.33 18.95
C TYR A 122 0.81 9.84 18.69
N GLN A 123 0.72 10.28 17.44
CA GLN A 123 0.79 11.70 17.08
C GLN A 123 -0.41 12.47 17.63
N GLN A 124 -1.63 11.92 17.50
CA GLN A 124 -2.84 12.52 18.07
C GLN A 124 -2.73 12.68 19.59
N SER A 125 -2.25 11.66 20.29
CA SER A 125 -2.02 11.71 21.75
C SER A 125 -1.03 12.80 22.19
N ARG A 126 -0.07 13.19 21.34
CA ARG A 126 0.93 14.23 21.66
C ARG A 126 0.48 15.64 21.29
N ASN A 127 -0.53 15.75 20.43
CA ASN A 127 -1.13 17.02 20.03
C ASN A 127 -2.32 17.41 20.91
N LEU A 128 -2.68 16.56 21.89
CA LEU A 128 -3.60 16.84 23.00
C LEU A 128 -2.85 17.46 24.18
#